data_AF-A0A3D5T3Z5-F1
#
_entry.id   AF-A0A3D5T3Z5-F1
#
_cell.length_a   1.000
_cell.length_b   1.000
_cell.length_c   1.000
_cell.angle_alpha   90.00
_cell.angle_beta   90.00
_cell.angle_gamma   90.00
#
_symmetry.space_group_name_H-M   'P 1'
#
loop_
_entity.id
_entity.type
_entity.pdbx_description
1 polymer ?
#
loop_
_entity_poly.entity_id
_entity_poly.type
_entity_poly.pdbx_seq_one_letter_code
_entity_poly.pdbx_strand_id
1 'polypeptide(L)'
;MPGSYQNLPPKSGSGKKTLVVILVLLLVLIIGVGAFLFLRSRPSQEPVSEPTVPVVESTPQPTPTPITPQLITAAERDRARYRDIREIQAALELYFAESRQYPLAPLSMVLGTSSSNVLSAAGFSGSAQGVVYLATVPQNPEPGGSAYLYESIDGSSYSLKFSLEEGTAGLNNGDHEATPLGIDEQAPIVEPPLTPRTATPPLPTADTDSDGLTDAEEAIFGSDNSKPDSDDDGYTDGSEVAGGYDPVAGAGALLGVNTKLASYTSDSFFYQLKYPAVWEVKNIDQAGSEIMISGGLEEFMGVLVVGNPNKLTAAEWYAQQFPSLRPGEVPIFTAGEFVWAMAPDGLTAYLATAKNIITFSYNIGTAERASYYQLFKAMIRLFTLSSSEVPIVNPVEADSNSNSAGTTE
;
A
#
# COMPACT_ATOMS: atom_id res chain seq x y z
N MET A 1 10.72 62.48 -8.10
CA MET A 1 11.37 61.16 -8.27
C MET A 1 10.60 60.16 -7.41
N PRO A 2 9.78 59.28 -8.00
CA PRO A 2 8.94 58.33 -7.26
C PRO A 2 9.53 56.91 -7.21
N GLY A 3 9.19 56.19 -6.13
CA GLY A 3 8.79 54.77 -6.14
C GLY A 3 9.85 53.67 -6.23
N SER A 4 10.24 53.11 -5.08
CA SER A 4 10.90 51.79 -4.98
C SER A 4 9.86 50.73 -4.56
N TYR A 5 9.47 49.86 -5.51
CA TYR A 5 8.71 48.63 -5.22
C TYR A 5 9.68 47.45 -5.10
N GLN A 6 9.53 46.69 -4.02
CA GLN A 6 10.15 45.38 -3.84
C GLN A 6 9.49 44.35 -4.75
N ASN A 7 10.30 43.49 -5.39
CA ASN A 7 9.85 42.24 -6.00
C ASN A 7 10.36 41.07 -5.15
N LEU A 8 9.43 40.37 -4.50
CA LEU A 8 9.63 39.07 -3.87
C LEU A 8 9.72 37.97 -4.96
N PRO A 9 10.56 36.93 -4.79
CA PRO A 9 10.57 35.78 -5.69
C PRO A 9 9.30 34.90 -5.54
N PRO A 10 8.89 34.17 -6.59
CA PRO A 10 7.65 33.40 -6.58
C PRO A 10 7.71 32.19 -5.65
N LYS A 11 6.62 31.98 -4.90
CA LYS A 11 6.37 30.84 -4.02
C LYS A 11 6.27 29.56 -4.87
N SER A 12 7.26 28.66 -4.74
CA SER A 12 7.29 27.36 -5.42
C SER A 12 6.27 26.40 -4.80
N GLY A 13 5.38 25.86 -5.63
CA GLY A 13 4.30 24.94 -5.24
C GLY A 13 4.82 23.56 -4.84
N SER A 14 5.01 23.36 -3.53
CA SER A 14 5.47 22.10 -2.92
C SER A 14 4.33 21.10 -2.61
N GLY A 15 3.06 21.52 -2.65
CA GLY A 15 1.93 20.73 -2.14
C GLY A 15 1.41 19.60 -3.05
N LYS A 16 1.79 19.57 -4.34
CA LYS A 16 1.32 18.54 -5.28
C LYS A 16 2.23 17.33 -5.39
N LYS A 17 3.49 17.44 -4.94
CA LYS A 17 4.52 16.40 -5.11
C LYS A 17 4.41 15.32 -4.04
N THR A 18 4.04 15.69 -2.81
CA THR A 18 3.88 14.74 -1.68
C THR A 18 2.64 13.86 -1.82
N LEU A 19 1.57 14.38 -2.45
CA LEU A 19 0.28 13.67 -2.58
C LEU A 19 0.32 12.50 -3.58
N VAL A 20 1.10 12.63 -4.67
CA VAL A 20 1.23 11.56 -5.69
C VAL A 20 2.07 10.39 -5.17
N VAL A 21 3.06 10.68 -4.31
CA VAL A 21 3.97 9.69 -3.71
C VAL A 21 3.25 8.77 -2.72
N ILE A 22 2.40 9.35 -1.88
CA ILE A 22 1.59 8.60 -0.89
C ILE A 22 0.53 7.73 -1.60
N LEU A 23 -0.04 8.21 -2.72
CA LEU A 23 -1.07 7.49 -3.47
C LEU A 23 -0.55 6.21 -4.16
N VAL A 24 0.69 6.22 -4.67
CA VAL A 24 1.29 5.06 -5.35
C VAL A 24 1.74 3.99 -4.36
N LEU A 25 2.35 4.39 -3.24
CA LEU A 25 2.69 3.47 -2.15
C LEU A 25 1.45 2.87 -1.47
N LEU A 26 0.38 3.67 -1.29
CA LEU A 26 -0.93 3.16 -0.86
C LEU A 26 -1.56 2.26 -1.91
N LEU A 27 -1.43 2.53 -3.21
CA LEU A 27 -1.95 1.63 -4.25
C LEU A 27 -1.25 0.27 -4.18
N VAL A 28 0.09 0.22 -4.09
CA VAL A 28 0.85 -1.04 -3.93
C VAL A 28 0.47 -1.80 -2.65
N LEU A 29 0.16 -1.10 -1.55
CA LEU A 29 -0.30 -1.70 -0.29
C LEU A 29 -1.78 -2.15 -0.35
N ILE A 30 -2.66 -1.38 -1.01
CA ILE A 30 -4.09 -1.63 -1.16
C ILE A 30 -4.35 -2.79 -2.14
N ILE A 31 -3.46 -3.02 -3.11
CA ILE A 31 -3.53 -4.13 -4.07
C ILE A 31 -3.51 -5.50 -3.35
N GLY A 32 -2.79 -5.64 -2.23
CA GLY A 32 -2.79 -6.86 -1.40
C GLY A 32 -4.11 -7.10 -0.65
N VAL A 33 -4.77 -6.05 -0.17
CA VAL A 33 -5.99 -6.16 0.66
C VAL A 33 -7.26 -6.21 -0.20
N GLY A 34 -7.31 -5.48 -1.32
CA GLY A 34 -8.48 -5.41 -2.20
C GLY A 34 -8.74 -6.69 -3.01
N ALA A 35 -7.67 -7.35 -3.48
CA ALA A 35 -7.78 -8.64 -4.17
C ALA A 35 -8.19 -9.76 -3.19
N PHE A 36 -7.64 -9.75 -1.97
CA PHE A 36 -7.94 -10.71 -0.90
C PHE A 36 -9.42 -10.67 -0.46
N LEU A 37 -10.02 -9.49 -0.38
CA LEU A 37 -11.44 -9.35 0.00
C LEU A 37 -12.40 -9.71 -1.14
N PHE A 38 -12.06 -9.42 -2.40
CA PHE A 38 -12.92 -9.70 -3.56
C PHE A 38 -13.05 -11.20 -3.86
N LEU A 39 -12.02 -12.01 -3.58
CA LEU A 39 -12.01 -13.46 -3.84
C LEU A 39 -12.79 -14.29 -2.80
N ARG A 40 -13.15 -13.71 -1.65
CA ARG A 40 -14.00 -14.36 -0.64
C ARG A 40 -15.49 -14.32 -0.98
N SER A 41 -15.90 -13.51 -1.94
CA SER A 41 -17.30 -13.32 -2.29
C SER A 41 -17.73 -14.23 -3.45
N ARG A 42 -17.98 -15.52 -3.17
CA ARG A 42 -18.95 -16.31 -3.93
C ARG A 42 -20.17 -16.62 -3.06
N PRO A 43 -21.40 -16.35 -3.53
CA PRO A 43 -22.62 -16.56 -2.75
C PRO A 43 -23.24 -17.94 -2.99
N SER A 44 -23.74 -18.58 -1.92
CA SER A 44 -24.82 -19.60 -1.85
C SER A 44 -24.95 -19.98 -0.36
N GLN A 45 -26.10 -20.01 0.32
CA GLN A 45 -27.51 -20.15 -0.07
C GLN A 45 -28.45 -19.32 0.84
N GLU A 46 -29.70 -19.28 0.37
CA GLU A 46 -30.99 -18.72 0.85
C GLU A 46 -31.40 -18.84 2.35
N PRO A 47 -32.48 -18.14 2.78
CA PRO A 47 -32.64 -17.64 4.13
C PRO A 47 -33.24 -18.66 5.09
N VAL A 48 -32.75 -18.67 6.32
CA VAL A 48 -33.39 -19.38 7.44
C VAL A 48 -34.23 -18.38 8.24
N SER A 49 -35.50 -18.73 8.40
CA SER A 49 -36.57 -18.00 9.09
C SER A 49 -36.25 -17.62 10.54
N GLU A 50 -36.63 -16.39 10.88
CA GLU A 50 -36.59 -15.77 12.21
C GLU A 50 -37.52 -16.47 13.22
N PRO A 51 -37.07 -16.80 14.45
CA PRO A 51 -37.97 -17.24 15.50
C PRO A 51 -38.50 -16.05 16.31
N THR A 52 -39.82 -15.92 16.32
CA THR A 52 -40.62 -15.04 17.18
C THR A 52 -40.31 -15.29 18.66
N VAL A 53 -39.86 -14.27 19.40
CA VAL A 53 -39.71 -14.32 20.87
C VAL A 53 -41.03 -13.89 21.53
N PRO A 54 -41.55 -14.62 22.54
CA PRO A 54 -42.80 -14.27 23.20
C PRO A 54 -42.63 -13.10 24.18
N VAL A 55 -43.69 -12.30 24.27
CA VAL A 55 -43.87 -11.18 25.21
C VAL A 55 -43.78 -11.68 26.65
N VAL A 56 -42.87 -11.10 27.44
CA VAL A 56 -42.80 -11.31 28.89
C VAL A 56 -43.49 -10.15 29.62
N GLU A 57 -44.41 -10.53 30.48
CA GLU A 57 -45.31 -9.74 31.30
C GLU A 57 -44.56 -8.91 32.36
N SER A 58 -44.93 -7.63 32.48
CA SER A 58 -44.33 -6.65 33.39
C SER A 58 -44.86 -6.82 34.82
N THR A 59 -43.99 -7.03 35.80
CA THR A 59 -44.32 -6.88 37.22
C THR A 59 -44.12 -5.43 37.67
N PRO A 60 -44.93 -4.91 38.62
CA PRO A 60 -44.91 -3.50 38.99
C PRO A 60 -43.71 -3.19 39.90
N GLN A 61 -42.84 -2.28 39.44
CA GLN A 61 -41.71 -1.77 40.20
C GLN A 61 -42.18 -0.74 41.26
N PRO A 62 -41.66 -0.77 42.51
CA PRO A 62 -42.08 0.16 43.54
C PRO A 62 -41.63 1.60 43.24
N THR A 63 -42.49 2.55 43.59
CA THR A 63 -42.30 4.00 43.45
C THR A 63 -40.98 4.46 44.08
N PRO A 64 -40.08 5.16 43.35
CA PRO A 64 -38.85 5.67 43.93
C PRO A 64 -39.13 6.94 44.75
N THR A 65 -38.68 6.89 46.01
CA THR A 65 -38.43 8.02 46.92
C THR A 65 -37.48 9.04 46.25
N PRO A 66 -37.55 10.35 46.54
CA PRO A 66 -36.79 11.36 45.80
C PRO A 66 -35.29 11.16 46.01
N ILE A 67 -34.57 10.85 44.93
CA ILE A 67 -33.12 10.69 44.93
C ILE A 67 -32.49 12.05 44.62
N THR A 68 -31.70 12.55 45.56
CA THR A 68 -30.70 13.61 45.34
C THR A 68 -29.86 13.27 44.10
N PRO A 69 -29.54 14.23 43.21
CA PRO A 69 -28.77 13.93 41.99
C PRO A 69 -27.43 13.31 42.38
N GLN A 70 -27.30 12.00 42.16
CA GLN A 70 -26.02 11.31 42.28
C GLN A 70 -25.17 11.84 41.12
N LEU A 71 -24.15 12.64 41.44
CA LEU A 71 -23.08 12.93 40.51
C LEU A 71 -22.53 11.57 40.05
N ILE A 72 -22.74 11.22 38.77
CA ILE A 72 -22.12 10.03 38.17
C ILE A 72 -20.63 10.06 38.49
N THR A 73 -20.06 8.95 38.90
CA THR A 73 -18.65 8.84 39.29
C THR A 73 -17.72 9.08 38.09
N ALA A 74 -16.44 9.38 38.34
CA ALA A 74 -15.45 9.53 37.27
C ALA A 74 -15.35 8.27 36.39
N ALA A 75 -15.38 7.07 37.01
CA ALA A 75 -15.45 5.80 36.31
C ALA A 75 -16.69 5.63 35.41
N GLU A 76 -17.87 6.07 35.86
CA GLU A 76 -19.10 6.03 35.05
C GLU A 76 -19.03 7.00 33.86
N ARG A 77 -18.42 8.18 34.06
CA ARG A 77 -18.14 9.13 32.97
C ARG A 77 -17.15 8.55 31.97
N ASP A 78 -16.08 7.91 32.41
CA ASP A 78 -15.11 7.28 31.50
C ASP A 78 -15.76 6.17 30.68
N ARG A 79 -16.62 5.34 31.28
CA ARG A 79 -17.41 4.34 30.54
C ARG A 79 -18.33 4.97 29.51
N ALA A 80 -18.94 6.12 29.83
CA ALA A 80 -19.75 6.87 28.87
C ALA A 80 -18.87 7.42 27.73
N ARG A 81 -17.73 8.05 28.03
CA ARG A 81 -16.78 8.56 27.02
C ARG A 81 -16.34 7.48 26.06
N TYR A 82 -15.94 6.31 26.55
CA TYR A 82 -15.54 5.21 25.69
C TYR A 82 -16.66 4.77 24.74
N ARG A 83 -17.90 4.64 25.24
CA ARG A 83 -19.07 4.29 24.41
C ARG A 83 -19.36 5.37 23.37
N ASP A 84 -19.34 6.64 23.78
CA ASP A 84 -19.62 7.79 22.93
C ASP A 84 -18.60 7.87 21.78
N ILE A 85 -17.31 7.65 22.07
CA ILE A 85 -16.25 7.58 21.06
C ILE A 85 -16.50 6.44 20.08
N ARG A 86 -16.82 5.22 20.56
CA ARG A 86 -17.13 4.07 19.69
C ARG A 86 -18.35 4.32 18.80
N GLU A 87 -19.37 5.00 19.31
CA GLU A 87 -20.55 5.39 18.54
C GLU A 87 -20.19 6.38 17.43
N ILE A 88 -19.38 7.40 17.74
CA ILE A 88 -18.89 8.35 16.74
C ILE A 88 -18.03 7.65 15.68
N GLN A 89 -17.12 6.75 16.06
CA GLN A 89 -16.31 5.97 15.10
C GLN A 89 -17.22 5.17 14.16
N ALA A 90 -18.21 4.45 14.68
CA ALA A 90 -19.12 3.65 13.85
C ALA A 90 -19.89 4.52 12.84
N ALA A 91 -20.35 5.70 13.25
CA ALA A 91 -21.04 6.62 12.35
C ALA A 91 -20.10 7.22 11.28
N LEU A 92 -18.84 7.49 11.63
CA LEU A 92 -17.82 7.94 10.69
C LEU A 92 -17.50 6.87 9.63
N GLU A 93 -17.46 5.59 10.02
CA GLU A 93 -17.27 4.48 9.08
C GLU A 93 -18.45 4.34 8.11
N LEU A 94 -19.68 4.52 8.58
CA LEU A 94 -20.86 4.55 7.70
C LEU A 94 -20.81 5.73 6.73
N TYR A 95 -20.41 6.92 7.21
CA TYR A 95 -20.22 8.09 6.36
C TYR A 95 -19.15 7.83 5.28
N PHE A 96 -18.00 7.25 5.66
CA PHE A 96 -16.90 6.94 4.75
C PHE A 96 -17.31 5.89 3.70
N ALA A 97 -18.06 4.87 4.09
CA ALA A 97 -18.54 3.83 3.18
C ALA A 97 -19.37 4.40 2.01
N GLU A 98 -20.15 5.45 2.28
CA GLU A 98 -20.98 6.12 1.26
C GLU A 98 -20.23 7.24 0.53
N SER A 99 -19.49 8.07 1.25
CA SER A 99 -18.87 9.30 0.72
C SER A 99 -17.44 9.10 0.18
N ARG A 100 -16.79 7.98 0.50
CA ARG A 100 -15.36 7.67 0.23
C ARG A 100 -14.37 8.69 0.80
N GLN A 101 -14.80 9.45 1.80
CA GLN A 101 -14.01 10.40 2.57
C GLN A 101 -14.69 10.60 3.93
N TYR A 102 -13.94 10.99 4.96
CA TYR A 102 -14.48 11.46 6.23
C TYR A 102 -14.92 12.93 6.14
N PRO A 103 -15.83 13.40 7.02
CA PRO A 103 -16.26 14.80 7.04
C PRO A 103 -15.09 15.76 7.18
N LEU A 104 -14.91 16.70 6.25
CA LEU A 104 -13.78 17.62 6.29
C LEU A 104 -13.88 18.59 7.49
N ALA A 105 -12.78 18.65 8.24
CA ALA A 105 -12.56 19.52 9.40
C ALA A 105 -11.07 19.94 9.42
N PRO A 106 -10.62 20.83 8.52
CA PRO A 106 -9.22 21.22 8.41
C PRO A 106 -8.72 22.06 9.60
N LEU A 107 -9.64 22.53 10.44
CA LEU A 107 -9.38 23.09 11.75
C LEU A 107 -10.16 22.25 12.76
N SER A 108 -9.51 21.86 13.86
CA SER A 108 -10.14 20.99 14.85
C SER A 108 -11.46 21.60 15.35
N MET A 109 -12.53 20.80 15.36
CA MET A 109 -13.89 21.19 15.78
C MET A 109 -14.28 20.50 17.08
N VAL A 110 -15.01 21.20 17.95
CA VAL A 110 -15.59 20.61 19.16
C VAL A 110 -16.90 19.93 18.78
N LEU A 111 -17.04 18.63 19.06
CA LEU A 111 -18.24 17.86 18.77
C LEU A 111 -19.32 18.01 19.86
N GLY A 112 -20.57 17.71 19.49
CA GLY A 112 -21.72 17.79 20.40
C GLY A 112 -22.22 19.20 20.70
N THR A 113 -21.63 20.24 20.08
CA THR A 113 -22.09 21.62 20.18
C THR A 113 -23.30 21.89 19.28
N SER A 114 -23.97 23.04 19.44
CA SER A 114 -25.09 23.43 18.56
C SER A 114 -24.71 23.55 17.08
N SER A 115 -23.43 23.67 16.75
CA SER A 115 -22.91 23.71 15.38
C SER A 115 -22.46 22.35 14.84
N SER A 116 -22.47 21.30 15.66
CA SER A 116 -21.90 19.98 15.34
C SER A 116 -22.62 18.85 16.09
N ASN A 117 -23.93 19.00 16.31
CA ASN A 117 -24.76 18.05 17.07
C ASN A 117 -25.32 16.93 16.19
N VAL A 118 -25.13 16.99 14.87
CA VAL A 118 -25.58 15.95 13.91
C VAL A 118 -24.45 15.62 12.94
N LEU A 119 -24.28 14.33 12.64
CA LEU A 119 -23.52 13.85 11.48
C LEU A 119 -24.49 13.41 10.38
N SER A 120 -24.47 14.10 9.25
CA SER A 120 -25.30 13.80 8.07
C SER A 120 -24.46 13.79 6.80
N ALA A 121 -25.06 13.61 5.62
CA ALA A 121 -24.37 13.66 4.33
C ALA A 121 -23.55 14.95 4.12
N ALA A 122 -23.97 16.07 4.72
CA ALA A 122 -23.21 17.33 4.73
C ALA A 122 -22.04 17.37 5.73
N GLY A 123 -21.74 16.29 6.43
CA GLY A 123 -20.76 16.22 7.52
C GLY A 123 -21.35 16.62 8.88
N PHE A 124 -20.48 17.05 9.80
CA PHE A 124 -20.88 17.56 11.11
C PHE A 124 -21.51 18.95 10.98
N SER A 125 -22.72 19.11 11.51
CA SER A 125 -23.44 20.38 11.48
C SER A 125 -24.45 20.49 12.63
N GLY A 126 -25.09 21.65 12.76
CA GLY A 126 -26.14 21.92 13.76
C GLY A 126 -27.52 21.33 13.43
N SER A 127 -27.68 20.76 12.22
CA SER A 127 -28.96 20.26 11.72
C SER A 127 -28.75 19.27 10.60
N ALA A 128 -29.49 18.16 10.60
CA ALA A 128 -29.43 17.15 9.54
C ALA A 128 -29.65 17.72 8.13
N GLN A 129 -28.77 17.38 7.20
CA GLN A 129 -28.95 17.59 5.76
C GLN A 129 -28.67 16.29 5.00
N GLY A 130 -29.69 15.75 4.34
CA GLY A 130 -29.58 14.46 3.64
C GLY A 130 -29.62 13.27 4.59
N VAL A 131 -28.91 12.19 4.23
CA VAL A 131 -28.80 10.96 5.04
C VAL A 131 -28.17 11.29 6.38
N VAL A 132 -28.70 10.73 7.47
CA VAL A 132 -28.21 10.95 8.84
C VAL A 132 -27.48 9.70 9.31
N TYR A 133 -26.21 9.85 9.70
CA TYR A 133 -25.39 8.75 10.23
C TYR A 133 -25.32 8.77 11.76
N LEU A 134 -25.42 9.95 12.37
CA LEU A 134 -25.55 10.11 13.82
C LEU A 134 -26.50 11.26 14.12
N ALA A 135 -27.69 10.93 14.63
CA ALA A 135 -28.76 11.89 14.87
C ALA A 135 -28.46 12.87 16.01
N THR A 136 -27.68 12.42 17.00
CA THR A 136 -27.16 13.27 18.08
C THR A 136 -25.71 12.91 18.32
N VAL A 137 -24.80 13.82 18.03
CA VAL A 137 -23.37 13.65 18.32
C VAL A 137 -23.16 13.83 19.83
N PRO A 138 -22.64 12.81 20.54
CA PRO A 138 -22.39 12.91 21.97
C PRO A 138 -21.45 14.07 22.34
N GLN A 139 -21.60 14.55 23.57
CA GLN A 139 -20.74 15.57 24.17
C GLN A 139 -20.06 14.99 25.41
N ASN A 140 -18.82 15.41 25.70
CA ASN A 140 -18.08 15.00 26.89
C ASN A 140 -18.92 15.14 28.18
N PRO A 141 -19.09 14.06 28.97
CA PRO A 141 -19.73 14.12 30.28
C PRO A 141 -18.94 14.98 31.27
N GLU A 142 -19.58 16.03 31.80
CA GLU A 142 -19.05 16.94 32.84
C GLU A 142 -19.11 16.31 34.25
N PRO A 143 -18.32 16.80 35.24
CA PRO A 143 -17.46 17.98 35.21
C PRO A 143 -16.00 17.74 34.76
N GLY A 144 -15.62 16.49 34.49
CA GLY A 144 -14.25 16.14 34.14
C GLY A 144 -14.03 15.89 32.65
N GLY A 145 -12.77 15.61 32.28
CA GLY A 145 -12.38 15.32 30.91
C GLY A 145 -12.40 16.52 29.97
N SER A 146 -11.85 16.32 28.77
CA SER A 146 -11.77 17.30 27.70
C SER A 146 -12.93 17.13 26.73
N ALA A 147 -13.35 18.23 26.10
CA ALA A 147 -14.33 18.15 25.02
C ALA A 147 -13.82 17.27 23.87
N TYR A 148 -14.72 16.60 23.15
CA TYR A 148 -14.35 15.79 22.00
C TYR A 148 -13.94 16.69 20.84
N LEU A 149 -12.71 16.51 20.36
CA LEU A 149 -12.14 17.31 19.28
C LEU A 149 -11.97 16.44 18.05
N TYR A 150 -12.63 16.82 16.96
CA TYR A 150 -12.56 16.15 15.68
C TYR A 150 -11.76 16.96 14.67
N GLU A 151 -10.89 16.29 13.92
CA GLU A 151 -10.12 16.86 12.82
C GLU A 151 -10.03 15.89 11.65
N SER A 152 -10.18 16.41 10.43
CA SER A 152 -9.94 15.67 9.19
C SER A 152 -9.54 16.66 8.10
N ILE A 153 -8.26 16.66 7.73
CA ILE A 153 -7.69 17.70 6.87
C ILE A 153 -8.12 17.50 5.40
N ASP A 154 -8.03 16.26 4.92
CA ASP A 154 -8.24 15.89 3.51
C ASP A 154 -9.29 14.78 3.33
N GLY A 155 -9.93 14.33 4.41
CA GLY A 155 -10.96 13.30 4.38
C GLY A 155 -10.42 11.87 4.26
N SER A 156 -9.09 11.67 4.17
CA SER A 156 -8.50 10.33 4.08
C SER A 156 -8.43 9.58 5.42
N SER A 157 -8.36 10.34 6.52
CA SER A 157 -8.37 9.85 7.89
C SER A 157 -9.01 10.92 8.80
N TYR A 158 -9.20 10.59 10.08
CA TYR A 158 -9.61 11.53 11.09
C TYR A 158 -8.86 11.32 12.42
N SER A 159 -8.81 12.40 13.21
CA SER A 159 -8.36 12.39 14.60
C SER A 159 -9.55 12.79 15.48
N LEU A 160 -9.89 11.95 16.46
CA LEU A 160 -10.91 12.23 17.46
C LEU A 160 -10.30 12.14 18.86
N LYS A 161 -10.01 13.30 19.46
CA LYS A 161 -9.36 13.40 20.76
C LYS A 161 -10.36 13.52 21.90
N PHE A 162 -10.06 12.83 22.99
CA PHE A 162 -10.82 12.85 24.24
C PHE A 162 -9.90 12.57 25.43
N SER A 163 -10.41 12.64 26.66
CA SER A 163 -9.61 12.25 27.83
C SER A 163 -10.41 11.45 28.85
N LEU A 164 -9.71 10.58 29.58
CA LEU A 164 -10.23 9.74 30.65
C LEU A 164 -9.69 10.23 32.00
N GLU A 165 -10.52 10.17 33.05
CA GLU A 165 -10.16 10.64 34.39
C GLU A 165 -9.46 9.56 35.22
N GLU A 166 -9.99 8.35 35.21
CA GLU A 166 -9.47 7.17 35.92
C GLU A 166 -9.04 6.05 34.97
N GLY A 167 -9.56 6.04 33.74
CA GLY A 167 -9.31 5.00 32.73
C GLY A 167 -10.47 4.02 32.62
N THR A 168 -10.58 3.34 31.46
CA THR A 168 -11.65 2.37 31.21
C THR A 168 -11.31 1.45 30.04
N ALA A 169 -11.95 0.28 29.96
CA ALA A 169 -11.81 -0.64 28.82
C ALA A 169 -10.37 -0.99 28.41
N GLY A 170 -9.44 -1.01 29.39
CA GLY A 170 -8.01 -1.26 29.15
C GLY A 170 -7.18 -0.02 28.80
N LEU A 171 -7.80 1.15 28.73
CA LEU A 171 -7.15 2.45 28.57
C LEU A 171 -6.86 3.07 29.94
N ASN A 172 -5.69 3.70 30.07
CA ASN A 172 -5.28 4.43 31.27
C ASN A 172 -6.04 5.76 31.41
N ASN A 173 -5.77 6.52 32.46
CA ASN A 173 -6.21 7.92 32.52
C ASN A 173 -5.34 8.83 31.64
N GLY A 174 -5.89 9.98 31.26
CA GLY A 174 -5.20 10.98 30.44
C GLY A 174 -5.83 11.20 29.07
N ASP A 175 -5.09 11.83 28.17
CA ASP A 175 -5.54 12.12 26.81
C ASP A 175 -5.42 10.89 25.91
N HIS A 176 -6.41 10.71 25.04
CA HIS A 176 -6.54 9.59 24.12
C HIS A 176 -6.94 10.09 22.73
N GLU A 177 -6.62 9.29 21.72
CA GLU A 177 -6.93 9.59 20.32
C GLU A 177 -7.56 8.39 19.63
N ALA A 178 -8.74 8.60 19.04
CA ALA A 178 -9.41 7.62 18.19
C ALA A 178 -9.23 7.98 16.71
N THR A 179 -8.86 6.98 15.93
CA THR A 179 -8.67 7.06 14.47
C THR A 179 -9.48 5.96 13.78
N PRO A 180 -9.48 5.84 12.44
CA PRO A 180 -10.07 4.68 11.77
C PRO A 180 -9.49 3.32 12.24
N LEU A 181 -8.27 3.31 12.79
CA LEU A 181 -7.60 2.09 13.24
C LEU A 181 -8.06 1.63 14.63
N GLY A 182 -8.55 2.52 15.47
CA GLY A 182 -8.92 2.19 16.86
C GLY A 182 -8.72 3.36 17.81
N ILE A 183 -8.75 3.07 19.11
CA ILE A 183 -8.52 4.04 20.19
C ILE A 183 -7.14 3.77 20.75
N ASP A 184 -6.24 4.76 20.71
CA ASP A 184 -4.81 4.64 21.05
C ASP A 184 -4.07 3.52 20.31
N GLU A 185 -4.75 2.90 19.35
CA GLU A 185 -4.13 2.10 18.31
C GLU A 185 -3.40 3.10 17.41
N GLN A 186 -2.14 3.31 17.76
CA GLN A 186 -1.18 3.81 16.80
C GLN A 186 -1.26 2.88 15.60
N ALA A 187 -1.19 3.45 14.39
CA ALA A 187 -0.76 2.66 13.24
C ALA A 187 0.42 1.80 13.71
N PRO A 188 0.44 0.49 13.42
CA PRO A 188 1.49 -0.41 13.90
C PRO A 188 2.80 0.33 13.78
N ILE A 189 3.51 0.46 14.92
CA ILE A 189 4.67 1.34 15.07
C ILE A 189 5.39 1.35 13.74
N VAL A 190 5.29 2.46 13.00
CA VAL A 190 6.15 2.64 11.84
C VAL A 190 7.50 2.83 12.49
N GLU A 191 8.20 1.71 12.69
CA GLU A 191 9.64 1.64 12.66
C GLU A 191 10.05 2.71 11.64
N PRO A 192 10.82 3.75 12.05
CA PRO A 192 11.04 4.95 11.23
C PRO A 192 11.21 4.49 9.80
N PRO A 193 10.35 4.90 8.85
CA PRO A 193 10.04 4.12 7.65
C PRO A 193 11.34 3.56 7.17
N LEU A 194 11.54 2.23 7.27
CA LEU A 194 12.83 1.59 7.05
C LEU A 194 13.47 2.38 5.93
N THR A 195 14.52 3.15 6.22
CA THR A 195 15.12 3.95 5.14
C THR A 195 15.32 2.95 4.03
N PRO A 196 14.86 3.17 2.79
CA PRO A 196 14.76 2.10 1.80
C PRO A 196 16.04 1.25 1.77
N ARG A 197 17.21 1.88 1.98
CA ARG A 197 18.53 1.28 2.23
C ARG A 197 18.62 0.05 3.15
N THR A 198 17.73 -0.13 4.13
CA THR A 198 17.79 -1.20 5.14
C THR A 198 16.77 -2.31 4.93
N ALA A 199 15.89 -2.21 3.93
CA ALA A 199 15.05 -3.33 3.56
C ALA A 199 15.93 -4.44 2.95
N THR A 200 15.80 -5.67 3.46
CA THR A 200 16.54 -6.83 2.97
C THR A 200 15.63 -7.71 2.13
N PRO A 201 16.14 -8.30 1.03
CA PRO A 201 15.39 -9.29 0.28
C PRO A 201 14.89 -10.44 1.16
N PRO A 202 13.67 -10.96 0.93
CA PRO A 202 13.18 -12.12 1.64
C PRO A 202 14.05 -13.34 1.34
N LEU A 203 14.12 -14.27 2.29
CA LEU A 203 14.79 -15.55 2.06
C LEU A 203 14.00 -16.39 1.06
N PRO A 204 14.66 -17.16 0.17
CA PRO A 204 13.97 -18.09 -0.72
C PRO A 204 13.30 -19.21 0.08
N THR A 205 12.32 -19.92 -0.50
CA THR A 205 11.75 -21.15 0.06
C THR A 205 12.73 -22.34 -0.05
N ALA A 206 12.24 -23.58 -0.13
CA ALA A 206 13.10 -24.76 -0.24
C ALA A 206 13.76 -24.82 -1.63
N ASP A 207 15.02 -25.22 -1.64
CA ASP A 207 15.87 -25.45 -2.81
C ASP A 207 16.62 -26.75 -2.46
N THR A 208 16.09 -27.87 -2.95
CA THR A 208 16.42 -29.22 -2.46
C THR A 208 17.84 -29.64 -2.83
N ASP A 209 18.34 -29.21 -3.97
CA ASP A 209 19.68 -29.53 -4.48
C ASP A 209 20.68 -28.37 -4.37
N SER A 210 20.22 -27.20 -3.91
CA SER A 210 21.00 -26.02 -3.56
C SER A 210 21.70 -25.37 -4.75
N ASP A 211 21.04 -25.37 -5.90
CA ASP A 211 21.56 -24.84 -7.16
C ASP A 211 21.22 -23.35 -7.39
N GLY A 212 20.35 -22.79 -6.53
CA GLY A 212 19.91 -21.41 -6.56
C GLY A 212 18.53 -21.17 -7.20
N LEU A 213 17.80 -22.22 -7.56
CA LEU A 213 16.40 -22.23 -7.99
C LEU A 213 15.54 -22.92 -6.93
N THR A 214 14.38 -22.36 -6.56
CA THR A 214 13.54 -23.03 -5.55
C THR A 214 12.80 -24.22 -6.17
N ASP A 215 12.43 -25.22 -5.35
CA ASP A 215 11.61 -26.36 -5.79
C ASP A 215 10.31 -25.91 -6.49
N ALA A 216 9.77 -24.75 -6.08
CA ALA A 216 8.57 -24.15 -6.66
C ALA A 216 8.84 -23.55 -8.04
N GLU A 217 10.00 -22.95 -8.25
CA GLU A 217 10.43 -22.41 -9.55
C GLU A 217 10.78 -23.52 -10.53
N GLU A 218 11.43 -24.58 -10.05
CA GLU A 218 11.75 -25.75 -10.86
C GLU A 218 10.49 -26.42 -11.41
N ALA A 219 9.42 -26.49 -10.61
CA ALA A 219 8.12 -26.95 -11.08
C ALA A 219 7.53 -26.08 -12.21
N ILE A 220 7.86 -24.78 -12.26
CA ILE A 220 7.43 -23.86 -13.32
C ILE A 220 8.24 -24.08 -14.60
N PHE A 221 9.57 -24.17 -14.47
CA PHE A 221 10.47 -24.31 -15.63
C PHE A 221 10.52 -25.75 -16.17
N GLY A 222 10.20 -26.73 -15.32
CA GLY A 222 10.18 -28.15 -15.63
C GLY A 222 11.47 -28.90 -15.29
N SER A 223 12.39 -28.29 -14.54
CA SER A 223 13.63 -28.90 -14.03
C SER A 223 13.36 -29.89 -12.87
N ASP A 224 14.37 -30.67 -12.53
CA ASP A 224 14.37 -31.71 -11.51
C ASP A 224 15.02 -31.21 -10.21
N ASN A 225 14.19 -30.98 -9.19
CA ASN A 225 14.59 -30.47 -7.88
C ASN A 225 15.58 -31.31 -7.08
N SER A 226 15.94 -32.48 -7.57
CA SER A 226 16.95 -33.32 -6.96
C SER A 226 18.29 -33.30 -7.69
N LYS A 227 18.41 -32.50 -8.76
CA LYS A 227 19.53 -32.52 -9.69
C LYS A 227 19.90 -31.08 -10.10
N PRO A 228 21.04 -30.55 -9.62
CA PRO A 228 21.41 -29.14 -9.84
C PRO A 228 21.58 -28.70 -11.29
N ASP A 229 21.64 -29.63 -12.23
CA ASP A 229 21.82 -29.43 -13.68
C ASP A 229 20.91 -30.47 -14.34
N SER A 230 19.70 -30.06 -14.71
CA SER A 230 18.63 -30.97 -15.11
C SER A 230 18.88 -31.63 -16.46
N ASP A 231 19.53 -30.92 -17.39
CA ASP A 231 19.80 -31.41 -18.75
C ASP A 231 21.23 -31.90 -19.02
N ASP A 232 22.09 -31.91 -17.99
CA ASP A 232 23.48 -32.35 -18.01
C ASP A 232 24.38 -31.57 -19.00
N ASP A 233 24.11 -30.28 -19.21
CA ASP A 233 24.88 -29.45 -20.12
C ASP A 233 26.11 -28.77 -19.48
N GLY A 234 26.23 -28.86 -18.15
CA GLY A 234 27.32 -28.33 -17.35
C GLY A 234 27.04 -26.98 -16.68
N TYR A 235 25.82 -26.45 -16.78
CA TYR A 235 25.34 -25.27 -16.06
C TYR A 235 24.25 -25.67 -15.07
N THR A 236 24.18 -24.97 -13.92
CA THR A 236 23.09 -25.27 -12.97
C THR A 236 21.80 -24.58 -13.37
N ASP A 237 20.64 -25.19 -13.08
CA ASP A 237 19.33 -24.69 -13.51
C ASP A 237 19.09 -23.26 -13.01
N GLY A 238 19.44 -22.99 -11.75
CA GLY A 238 19.40 -21.66 -11.15
C GLY A 238 20.30 -20.64 -11.86
N SER A 239 21.48 -21.05 -12.33
CA SER A 239 22.39 -20.18 -13.07
C SER A 239 21.89 -19.88 -14.48
N GLU A 240 21.25 -20.85 -15.12
CA GLU A 240 20.67 -20.74 -16.44
C GLU A 240 19.45 -19.81 -16.43
N VAL A 241 18.49 -20.05 -15.54
CA VAL A 241 17.32 -19.18 -15.37
C VAL A 241 17.76 -17.74 -15.04
N ALA A 242 18.75 -17.59 -14.14
CA ALA A 242 19.33 -16.30 -13.82
C ALA A 242 20.12 -15.67 -14.98
N GLY A 243 20.50 -16.44 -16.01
CA GLY A 243 21.13 -16.00 -17.25
C GLY A 243 20.16 -15.77 -18.41
N GLY A 244 18.92 -16.28 -18.32
CA GLY A 244 17.95 -16.29 -19.42
C GLY A 244 18.05 -17.50 -20.34
N TYR A 245 18.63 -18.60 -19.87
CA TYR A 245 18.70 -19.90 -20.53
C TYR A 245 17.68 -20.88 -19.95
N ASP A 246 17.33 -21.89 -20.74
CA ASP A 246 16.28 -22.88 -20.45
C ASP A 246 16.89 -24.13 -19.79
N PRO A 247 16.56 -24.45 -18.52
CA PRO A 247 17.28 -25.46 -17.73
C PRO A 247 17.01 -26.92 -18.11
N VAL A 248 16.21 -27.16 -19.16
CA VAL A 248 15.80 -28.52 -19.56
C VAL A 248 15.93 -28.77 -21.06
N ALA A 249 16.58 -27.86 -21.79
CA ALA A 249 16.61 -27.85 -23.26
C ALA A 249 18.02 -27.93 -23.86
N GLY A 250 19.03 -28.10 -23.01
CA GLY A 250 20.44 -28.25 -23.30
C GLY A 250 21.14 -26.92 -23.62
N ALA A 251 22.48 -27.03 -23.71
CA ALA A 251 23.41 -25.93 -23.95
C ALA A 251 22.92 -24.81 -24.87
N GLY A 252 22.72 -23.63 -24.28
CA GLY A 252 22.44 -22.38 -24.97
C GLY A 252 20.99 -22.22 -25.43
N ALA A 253 20.09 -23.11 -25.02
CA ALA A 253 18.66 -22.93 -25.21
C ALA A 253 18.16 -21.68 -24.46
N LEU A 254 17.36 -20.84 -25.12
CA LEU A 254 16.93 -19.56 -24.55
C LEU A 254 15.62 -19.73 -23.76
N LEU A 255 15.59 -19.22 -22.53
CA LEU A 255 14.40 -19.28 -21.68
C LEU A 255 13.17 -18.65 -22.32
N GLY A 256 13.37 -17.59 -23.13
CA GLY A 256 12.29 -16.89 -23.83
C GLY A 256 11.52 -17.72 -24.85
N VAL A 257 12.04 -18.88 -25.28
CA VAL A 257 11.35 -19.82 -26.16
C VAL A 257 10.76 -21.03 -25.43
N ASN A 258 10.99 -21.15 -24.12
CA ASN A 258 10.44 -22.24 -23.30
C ASN A 258 8.90 -22.19 -23.36
N THR A 259 8.29 -23.32 -23.72
CA THR A 259 6.83 -23.46 -23.90
C THR A 259 6.03 -23.39 -22.59
N LYS A 260 6.70 -23.52 -21.44
CA LYS A 260 6.12 -23.28 -20.11
C LYS A 260 5.88 -21.81 -19.83
N LEU A 261 6.45 -20.90 -20.64
CA LEU A 261 6.21 -19.47 -20.54
C LEU A 261 5.29 -18.97 -21.66
N ALA A 262 4.20 -18.33 -21.25
CA ALA A 262 3.31 -17.60 -22.14
C ALA A 262 3.80 -16.15 -22.33
N SER A 263 3.20 -15.42 -23.27
CA SER A 263 3.55 -14.02 -23.57
C SER A 263 2.34 -13.13 -23.38
N TYR A 264 2.49 -12.06 -22.59
CA TYR A 264 1.50 -11.00 -22.45
C TYR A 264 1.99 -9.79 -23.24
N THR A 265 1.11 -9.17 -24.02
CA THR A 265 1.40 -7.97 -24.80
C THR A 265 0.44 -6.85 -24.41
N SER A 266 1.00 -5.68 -24.09
CA SER A 266 0.22 -4.46 -23.92
C SER A 266 0.31 -3.60 -25.17
N ASP A 267 -0.77 -3.50 -25.93
CA ASP A 267 -0.81 -2.61 -27.10
C ASP A 267 -0.86 -1.13 -26.71
N SER A 268 -1.46 -0.82 -25.55
CA SER A 268 -1.59 0.55 -25.03
C SER A 268 -0.26 1.11 -24.55
N PHE A 269 0.59 0.26 -23.96
CA PHE A 269 1.87 0.65 -23.35
C PHE A 269 3.08 0.02 -24.06
N PHE A 270 2.86 -0.65 -25.19
CA PHE A 270 3.86 -1.14 -26.13
C PHE A 270 4.95 -2.04 -25.52
N TYR A 271 4.61 -2.86 -24.53
CA TYR A 271 5.53 -3.82 -23.94
C TYR A 271 5.05 -5.26 -24.12
N GLN A 272 6.00 -6.18 -24.04
CA GLN A 272 5.74 -7.61 -23.92
C GLN A 272 6.55 -8.20 -22.76
N LEU A 273 5.94 -9.14 -22.05
CA LEU A 273 6.61 -9.91 -21.00
C LEU A 273 6.30 -11.40 -21.12
N LYS A 274 7.23 -12.21 -20.63
CA LYS A 274 7.03 -13.65 -20.41
C LYS A 274 6.52 -13.89 -19.01
N TYR A 275 5.65 -14.88 -18.84
CA TYR A 275 5.11 -15.30 -17.56
C TYR A 275 4.78 -16.81 -17.59
N PRO A 276 4.67 -17.50 -16.44
CA PRO A 276 4.30 -18.92 -16.44
C PRO A 276 2.96 -19.14 -17.13
N ALA A 277 2.92 -20.05 -18.12
CA ALA A 277 1.71 -20.32 -18.89
C ALA A 277 0.56 -20.89 -18.04
N VAL A 278 0.89 -21.45 -16.87
CA VAL A 278 -0.07 -21.96 -15.88
C VAL A 278 -0.62 -20.88 -14.96
N TRP A 279 -0.09 -19.66 -15.01
CA TRP A 279 -0.56 -18.52 -14.23
C TRP A 279 -1.57 -17.69 -15.04
N GLU A 280 -2.49 -17.05 -14.34
CA GLU A 280 -3.47 -16.15 -14.93
C GLU A 280 -2.95 -14.71 -14.94
N VAL A 281 -3.24 -13.97 -16.01
CA VAL A 281 -3.02 -12.52 -16.09
C VAL A 281 -4.36 -11.81 -16.00
N LYS A 282 -4.49 -10.88 -15.07
CA LYS A 282 -5.68 -10.06 -14.87
C LYS A 282 -5.34 -8.59 -15.01
N ASN A 283 -6.03 -7.89 -15.92
CA ASN A 283 -6.02 -6.44 -15.95
C ASN A 283 -6.83 -5.92 -14.75
N ILE A 284 -6.23 -5.05 -13.95
CA ILE A 284 -6.86 -4.48 -12.74
C ILE A 284 -7.74 -3.28 -13.11
N ASP A 285 -7.33 -2.54 -14.13
CA ASP A 285 -8.10 -1.43 -14.69
C ASP A 285 -8.53 -1.69 -16.14
N GLN A 286 -9.44 -0.85 -16.64
CA GLN A 286 -9.90 -0.91 -18.03
C GLN A 286 -8.88 -0.38 -19.04
N ALA A 287 -7.89 0.39 -18.58
CA ALA A 287 -6.86 0.98 -19.43
C ALA A 287 -5.72 0.00 -19.75
N GLY A 288 -5.61 -1.09 -18.99
CA GLY A 288 -4.47 -2.00 -18.99
C GLY A 288 -3.20 -1.37 -18.42
N SER A 289 -3.30 -0.30 -17.63
CA SER A 289 -2.13 0.32 -16.99
C SER A 289 -1.64 -0.50 -15.81
N GLU A 290 -2.47 -1.40 -15.30
CA GLU A 290 -2.12 -2.26 -14.19
C GLU A 290 -2.57 -3.70 -14.47
N ILE A 291 -1.64 -4.64 -14.28
CA ILE A 291 -1.91 -6.07 -14.37
C ILE A 291 -1.38 -6.81 -13.15
N MET A 292 -2.05 -7.91 -12.83
CA MET A 292 -1.63 -8.90 -11.85
C MET A 292 -1.44 -10.24 -12.55
N ILE A 293 -0.36 -10.94 -12.24
CA ILE A 293 0.00 -12.25 -12.78
C ILE A 293 0.15 -13.20 -11.60
N SER A 294 -0.65 -14.26 -11.52
CA SER A 294 -0.58 -15.19 -10.39
C SER A 294 -1.03 -16.61 -10.72
N GLY A 295 -0.45 -17.59 -10.04
CA GLY A 295 -0.91 -18.97 -10.00
C GLY A 295 -1.79 -19.30 -8.79
N GLY A 296 -2.12 -18.32 -7.93
CA GLY A 296 -2.80 -18.54 -6.65
C GLY A 296 -3.20 -17.24 -5.94
N LEU A 297 -3.44 -17.31 -4.62
CA LEU A 297 -3.91 -16.15 -3.83
C LEU A 297 -2.84 -15.47 -2.96
N GLU A 298 -1.72 -16.15 -2.69
CA GLU A 298 -0.77 -15.70 -1.67
C GLU A 298 0.39 -14.91 -2.27
N GLU A 299 0.91 -15.38 -3.41
CA GLU A 299 2.04 -14.76 -4.10
C GLU A 299 1.64 -14.36 -5.52
N PHE A 300 2.01 -13.15 -5.95
CA PHE A 300 1.70 -12.64 -7.28
C PHE A 300 2.72 -11.63 -7.77
N MET A 301 2.81 -11.49 -9.10
CA MET A 301 3.59 -10.43 -9.75
C MET A 301 2.64 -9.32 -10.22
N GLY A 302 3.08 -8.08 -10.07
CA GLY A 302 2.37 -6.89 -10.56
C GLY A 302 3.17 -6.16 -11.62
N VAL A 303 2.48 -5.59 -12.60
CA VAL A 303 3.06 -4.57 -13.48
C VAL A 303 2.16 -3.34 -13.47
N LEU A 304 2.73 -2.18 -13.17
CA LEU A 304 2.05 -0.88 -13.16
C LEU A 304 2.77 0.08 -14.10
N VAL A 305 2.01 0.76 -14.95
CA VAL A 305 2.51 1.77 -15.87
C VAL A 305 1.93 3.13 -15.51
N VAL A 306 2.81 4.09 -15.22
CA VAL A 306 2.44 5.48 -14.94
C VAL A 306 3.14 6.44 -15.89
N GLY A 307 2.55 7.61 -16.16
CA GLY A 307 3.16 8.61 -17.02
C GLY A 307 4.44 9.21 -16.43
N ASN A 308 5.41 9.50 -17.31
CA ASN A 308 6.69 10.14 -17.00
C ASN A 308 6.82 11.54 -17.65
N PRO A 309 5.95 12.52 -17.30
CA PRO A 309 5.94 13.83 -17.95
C PRO A 309 7.23 14.62 -17.75
N ASN A 310 7.96 14.33 -16.67
CA ASN A 310 9.21 15.00 -16.31
C ASN A 310 10.45 14.29 -16.87
N LYS A 311 10.27 13.18 -17.60
CA LYS A 311 11.37 12.39 -18.21
C LYS A 311 12.44 12.00 -17.19
N LEU A 312 11.99 11.57 -16.02
CA LEU A 312 12.86 11.08 -14.97
C LEU A 312 13.45 9.74 -15.38
N THR A 313 14.65 9.47 -14.91
CA THR A 313 15.21 8.12 -14.87
C THR A 313 14.50 7.27 -13.81
N ALA A 314 14.67 5.95 -13.85
CA ALA A 314 14.05 5.04 -12.89
C ALA A 314 14.54 5.30 -11.45
N ALA A 315 15.83 5.57 -11.28
CA ALA A 315 16.42 5.88 -9.99
C ALA A 315 15.94 7.23 -9.43
N GLU A 316 15.82 8.26 -10.29
CA GLU A 316 15.27 9.55 -9.89
C GLU A 316 13.78 9.45 -9.50
N TRP A 317 13.00 8.67 -10.26
CA TRP A 317 11.60 8.46 -9.95
C TRP A 317 11.43 7.76 -8.58
N TYR A 318 12.23 6.74 -8.31
CA TYR A 318 12.23 6.03 -7.02
C TYR A 318 12.68 6.94 -5.88
N ALA A 319 13.80 7.66 -6.05
CA ALA A 319 14.31 8.57 -5.02
C ALA A 319 13.33 9.72 -4.69
N GLN A 320 12.52 10.17 -5.65
CA GLN A 320 11.47 11.17 -5.38
C GLN A 320 10.39 10.67 -4.42
N GLN A 321 10.22 9.36 -4.27
CA GLN A 321 9.29 8.79 -3.30
C GLN A 321 9.81 8.90 -1.85
N PHE A 322 11.11 9.11 -1.67
CA PHE A 322 11.78 9.09 -0.36
C PHE A 322 12.66 10.33 -0.16
N PRO A 323 12.22 11.34 0.61
CA PRO A 323 12.93 12.62 0.77
C PRO A 323 14.39 12.52 1.24
N SER A 324 14.79 11.41 1.87
CA SER A 324 16.14 11.14 2.39
C SER A 324 17.03 10.32 1.45
N LEU A 325 16.51 9.84 0.32
CA LEU A 325 17.24 9.01 -0.63
C LEU A 325 17.70 9.82 -1.85
N ARG A 326 18.97 9.70 -2.23
CA ARG A 326 19.48 10.30 -3.47
C ARG A 326 19.38 9.29 -4.62
N PRO A 327 19.17 9.73 -5.87
CA PRO A 327 19.10 8.84 -7.03
C PRO A 327 20.32 7.93 -7.20
N GLY A 328 21.54 8.42 -6.95
CA GLY A 328 22.78 7.62 -7.03
C GLY A 328 22.92 6.53 -5.96
N GLU A 329 22.03 6.48 -4.98
CA GLU A 329 22.02 5.48 -3.91
C GLU A 329 20.97 4.38 -4.15
N VAL A 330 20.22 4.49 -5.25
CA VAL A 330 19.25 3.47 -5.66
C VAL A 330 19.99 2.37 -6.39
N PRO A 331 19.88 1.09 -5.97
CA PRO A 331 20.47 -0.02 -6.70
C PRO A 331 20.02 -0.04 -8.16
N ILE A 332 20.97 -0.20 -9.08
CA ILE A 332 20.69 -0.33 -10.51
C ILE A 332 21.29 -1.63 -11.03
N PHE A 333 20.63 -2.23 -12.01
CA PHE A 333 21.11 -3.45 -12.66
C PHE A 333 20.71 -3.46 -14.13
N THR A 334 21.42 -4.25 -14.93
CA THR A 334 21.09 -4.45 -16.34
C THR A 334 20.41 -5.80 -16.51
N ALA A 335 19.27 -5.82 -17.19
CA ALA A 335 18.55 -7.04 -17.53
C ALA A 335 17.89 -6.86 -18.90
N GLY A 336 18.12 -7.84 -19.77
CA GLY A 336 17.83 -7.70 -21.20
C GLY A 336 18.65 -6.55 -21.78
N GLU A 337 17.98 -5.65 -22.51
CA GLU A 337 18.60 -4.45 -23.11
C GLU A 337 18.46 -3.20 -22.23
N PHE A 338 17.93 -3.33 -21.01
CA PHE A 338 17.51 -2.20 -20.19
C PHE A 338 18.28 -2.07 -18.89
N VAL A 339 18.44 -0.82 -18.45
CA VAL A 339 18.93 -0.48 -17.11
C VAL A 339 17.72 -0.23 -16.21
N TRP A 340 17.63 -1.03 -15.16
CA TRP A 340 16.56 -1.00 -14.18
C TRP A 340 17.07 -0.38 -12.88
N ALA A 341 16.18 0.25 -12.14
CA ALA A 341 16.37 0.54 -10.73
C ALA A 341 15.64 -0.51 -9.88
N MET A 342 16.17 -0.87 -8.72
CA MET A 342 15.58 -1.85 -7.82
C MET A 342 15.38 -1.23 -6.45
N ALA A 343 14.19 -1.41 -5.87
CA ALA A 343 13.96 -1.15 -4.46
C ALA A 343 14.89 -2.04 -3.63
N PRO A 344 15.40 -1.60 -2.46
CA PRO A 344 16.40 -2.40 -1.74
C PRO A 344 15.88 -3.71 -1.15
N ASP A 345 14.55 -3.85 -0.98
CA ASP A 345 13.90 -5.14 -0.68
C ASP A 345 14.04 -6.16 -1.81
N GLY A 346 14.52 -5.77 -2.99
CA GLY A 346 14.66 -6.63 -4.16
C GLY A 346 13.34 -7.02 -4.82
N LEU A 347 12.20 -6.63 -4.27
CA LEU A 347 10.88 -7.08 -4.70
C LEU A 347 10.18 -6.12 -5.66
N THR A 348 10.78 -4.96 -5.93
CA THR A 348 10.24 -4.01 -6.91
C THR A 348 11.34 -3.48 -7.83
N ALA A 349 11.14 -3.62 -9.13
CA ALA A 349 12.00 -3.08 -10.17
C ALA A 349 11.29 -1.98 -10.97
N TYR A 350 12.04 -0.98 -11.41
CA TYR A 350 11.54 0.17 -12.14
C TYR A 350 12.32 0.35 -13.44
N LEU A 351 11.59 0.58 -14.52
CA LEU A 351 12.12 0.98 -15.82
C LEU A 351 11.51 2.32 -16.21
N ALA A 352 12.35 3.23 -16.67
CA ALA A 352 11.90 4.53 -17.16
C ALA A 352 12.05 4.63 -18.68
N THR A 353 10.99 5.07 -19.34
CA THR A 353 10.98 5.47 -20.75
C THR A 353 10.67 6.95 -20.85
N ALA A 354 10.81 7.52 -22.05
CA ALA A 354 10.47 8.93 -22.30
C ALA A 354 9.01 9.28 -21.96
N LYS A 355 8.11 8.30 -21.97
CA LYS A 355 6.67 8.49 -21.74
C LYS A 355 6.21 7.93 -20.43
N ASN A 356 6.81 6.83 -19.95
CA ASN A 356 6.25 6.02 -18.88
C ASN A 356 7.31 5.63 -17.84
N ILE A 357 6.87 5.37 -16.63
CA ILE A 357 7.57 4.56 -15.64
C ILE A 357 6.81 3.25 -15.53
N ILE A 358 7.54 2.16 -15.69
CA ILE A 358 7.03 0.79 -15.61
C ILE A 358 7.58 0.19 -14.33
N THR A 359 6.69 -0.21 -13.44
CA THR A 359 7.00 -0.83 -12.16
C THR A 359 6.66 -2.30 -12.25
N PHE A 360 7.62 -3.17 -11.97
CA PHE A 360 7.45 -4.62 -11.84
C PHE A 360 7.59 -4.96 -10.36
N SER A 361 6.57 -5.56 -9.74
CA SER A 361 6.58 -5.90 -8.33
C SER A 361 6.33 -7.40 -8.13
N TYR A 362 6.91 -7.93 -7.06
CA TYR A 362 6.64 -9.25 -6.55
C TYR A 362 6.08 -9.14 -5.14
N ASN A 363 4.82 -9.55 -4.99
CA ASN A 363 4.13 -9.55 -3.71
C ASN A 363 4.15 -10.97 -3.15
N ILE A 364 4.76 -11.14 -1.97
CA ILE A 364 4.81 -12.41 -1.23
C ILE A 364 3.64 -12.54 -0.22
N GLY A 365 2.70 -11.60 -0.24
CA GLY A 365 1.56 -11.57 0.65
C GLY A 365 1.98 -11.50 2.12
N THR A 366 1.50 -12.46 2.91
CA THR A 366 1.85 -12.65 4.32
C THR A 366 2.97 -13.68 4.52
N ALA A 367 3.60 -14.17 3.45
CA ALA A 367 4.69 -15.12 3.56
C ALA A 367 5.96 -14.45 4.07
N GLU A 368 6.76 -15.21 4.82
CA GLU A 368 8.08 -14.76 5.31
C GLU A 368 9.23 -15.13 4.36
N ARG A 369 8.94 -15.96 3.34
CA ARG A 369 9.88 -16.46 2.35
C ARG A 369 9.31 -16.31 0.95
N ALA A 370 10.18 -16.05 -0.01
CA ALA A 370 9.83 -15.87 -1.41
C ALA A 370 9.98 -17.18 -2.18
N SER A 371 8.91 -17.64 -2.82
CA SER A 371 8.96 -18.85 -3.63
C SER A 371 9.48 -18.60 -5.05
N TYR A 372 9.25 -17.42 -5.62
CA TYR A 372 9.38 -17.15 -7.06
C TYR A 372 10.30 -15.98 -7.40
N TYR A 373 11.38 -15.80 -6.62
CA TYR A 373 12.28 -14.66 -6.77
C TYR A 373 13.15 -14.70 -8.04
N GLN A 374 13.66 -15.86 -8.44
CA GLN A 374 14.38 -16.02 -9.71
C GLN A 374 13.42 -15.92 -10.89
N LEU A 375 12.20 -16.43 -10.77
CA LEU A 375 11.14 -16.22 -11.77
C LEU A 375 10.86 -14.73 -11.96
N PHE A 376 10.68 -13.95 -10.88
CA PHE A 376 10.52 -12.50 -10.95
C PHE A 376 11.65 -11.84 -11.75
N LYS A 377 12.90 -12.18 -11.46
CA LYS A 377 14.07 -11.66 -12.19
C LYS A 377 14.13 -12.12 -13.64
N ALA A 378 13.76 -13.37 -13.92
CA ALA A 378 13.68 -13.91 -15.27
C ALA A 378 12.64 -13.17 -16.10
N MET A 379 11.46 -12.88 -15.54
CA MET A 379 10.41 -12.09 -16.19
C MET A 379 10.90 -10.68 -16.53
N ILE A 380 11.63 -10.03 -15.62
CA ILE A 380 12.26 -8.72 -15.88
C ILE A 380 13.29 -8.80 -17.01
N ARG A 381 14.14 -9.83 -17.04
CA ARG A 381 15.13 -10.02 -18.12
C ARG A 381 14.48 -10.24 -19.49
N LEU A 382 13.37 -10.99 -19.52
CA LEU A 382 12.63 -11.30 -20.74
C LEU A 382 11.65 -10.21 -21.14
N PHE A 383 11.55 -9.13 -20.36
CA PHE A 383 10.75 -7.96 -20.67
C PHE A 383 11.29 -7.26 -21.92
N THR A 384 10.39 -6.86 -22.82
CA THR A 384 10.73 -6.15 -24.04
C THR A 384 9.81 -4.95 -24.25
N LEU A 385 10.35 -3.92 -24.89
CA LEU A 385 9.60 -2.77 -25.37
C LEU A 385 9.52 -2.83 -26.89
N SER A 386 8.43 -2.32 -27.46
CA SER A 386 8.38 -2.06 -28.89
C SER A 386 9.40 -0.98 -29.25
N SER A 387 10.00 -1.09 -30.44
CA SER A 387 11.06 -0.20 -30.96
C SER A 387 10.77 1.32 -30.94
N SER A 388 9.52 1.72 -30.70
CA SER A 388 9.10 3.12 -30.54
C SER A 388 9.31 3.72 -29.14
N GLU A 389 9.59 2.92 -28.12
CA GLU A 389 9.90 3.40 -26.77
C GLU A 389 11.43 3.47 -26.57
N VAL A 390 11.93 4.63 -26.16
CA VAL A 390 13.37 4.81 -25.86
C VAL A 390 13.54 4.88 -24.33
N PRO A 391 14.31 3.95 -23.73
CA PRO A 391 14.64 4.00 -22.30
C PRO A 391 15.41 5.27 -21.95
N ILE A 392 15.13 5.84 -20.78
CA ILE A 392 15.97 6.91 -20.22
C ILE A 392 16.98 6.23 -19.31
N VAL A 393 18.24 6.23 -19.76
CA VAL A 393 19.36 5.65 -19.01
C VAL A 393 19.74 6.58 -17.86
N ASN A 394 19.98 6.02 -16.67
CA ASN A 394 20.60 6.76 -15.58
C ASN A 394 21.94 7.34 -16.07
N PRO A 395 22.26 8.62 -15.79
CA PRO A 395 23.61 9.10 -16.03
C PRO A 395 24.56 8.25 -15.18
N VAL A 396 25.40 7.45 -15.84
CA VAL A 396 26.56 6.85 -15.20
C VAL A 396 27.39 8.03 -14.70
N GLU A 397 27.59 8.17 -13.39
CA GLU A 397 28.59 9.12 -12.89
C GLU A 397 29.89 8.75 -13.59
N ALA A 398 30.34 9.64 -14.48
CA ALA A 398 31.66 9.51 -15.08
C ALA A 398 32.65 9.56 -13.91
N ASP A 399 33.36 8.46 -13.67
CA ASP A 399 34.54 8.45 -12.82
C ASP A 399 35.47 9.54 -13.30
N SER A 400 35.43 10.70 -12.64
CA SER A 400 36.40 11.77 -12.82
C SER A 400 37.67 11.39 -12.10
N ASN A 401 38.32 10.32 -12.58
CA ASN A 401 39.71 10.03 -12.27
C ASN A 401 40.52 9.98 -13.56
N SER A 402 40.41 11.06 -14.35
CA SER A 402 41.47 11.45 -15.27
C SER A 402 42.64 11.98 -14.45
N ASN A 403 43.46 11.08 -13.90
CA ASN A 403 44.73 11.49 -13.36
C ASN A 403 45.65 11.82 -14.54
N SER A 404 45.71 13.12 -14.82
CA SER A 404 46.71 13.79 -15.65
C SER A 404 48.11 13.42 -15.14
N ALA A 405 48.73 12.39 -15.72
CA ALA A 405 50.18 12.26 -15.72
C ALA A 405 50.71 13.06 -16.92
N GLY A 406 51.14 14.29 -16.62
CA GLY A 406 51.73 15.21 -17.56
C GLY A 406 53.05 14.71 -18.13
N THR A 407 53.25 15.03 -19.40
CA THR A 407 54.56 15.16 -20.04
C THR A 407 55.34 16.31 -19.41
N THR A 408 56.52 16.01 -18.87
CA THR A 408 57.69 16.92 -18.87
C THR A 408 58.98 16.10 -18.85
N GLU A 409 59.77 16.31 -19.91
CA GLU A 409 61.19 16.01 -20.16
C GLU A 409 61.66 14.56 -20.33
#